data_AF-A0A7J3NT40-F1
#
_entry.id   AF-A0A7J3NT40-F1
#
_cell.length_a   1.000
_cell.length_b   1.000
_cell.length_c   1.000
_cell.angle_alpha   90.00
_cell.angle_beta   90.00
_cell.angle_gamma   90.00
#
_symmetry.space_group_name_H-M   'P 1'
#
loop_
_entity.id
_entity.type
_entity.pdbx_description
1 polymer ?
#
loop_
_entity_poly.entity_id
_entity_poly.type
_entity_poly.pdbx_seq_one_letter_code
_entity_poly.pdbx_strand_id
1 'polypeptide(L)'
;GLSSSSNDILLWSIVISFFNLGAWSALYTYTPELYPTHIRGTGSGTAASIGRVAGIIAPTATPLLYAYGGLAAPFTVFALAHFLGAMVVAVLGIETKGKKLEEI
;
A
#
# COMPACT_ATOMS: atom_id res chain seq x y z
N GLY A 1 18.07 -18.77 6.54
CA GLY A 1 17.52 -18.72 7.91
C GLY A 1 16.01 -18.56 7.99
N LEU A 2 15.29 -18.12 6.94
CA LEU A 2 13.82 -17.94 7.02
C LEU A 2 12.99 -18.68 5.94
N SER A 3 13.63 -19.29 4.94
CA SER A 3 12.98 -20.19 3.99
C SER A 3 14.03 -21.20 3.52
N SER A 4 13.86 -22.47 3.90
CA SER A 4 14.86 -23.51 3.66
C SER A 4 14.56 -24.32 2.40
N SER A 5 13.36 -24.16 1.82
CA SER A 5 12.89 -24.87 0.63
C SER A 5 12.35 -23.90 -0.42
N SER A 6 12.60 -24.19 -1.71
CA SER A 6 12.07 -23.42 -2.84
C SER A 6 10.54 -23.30 -2.78
N ASN A 7 9.86 -24.32 -2.26
CA ASN A 7 8.40 -24.30 -2.10
C ASN A 7 7.94 -23.26 -1.08
N ASP A 8 8.68 -23.06 0.02
CA ASP A 8 8.30 -22.06 1.04
C ASP A 8 8.36 -20.65 0.46
N ILE A 9 9.41 -20.36 -0.31
CA ILE A 9 9.57 -19.05 -0.98
C ILE A 9 8.40 -18.80 -1.93
N LEU A 10 8.03 -19.80 -2.73
CA LEU A 10 6.92 -19.70 -3.67
C LEU A 10 5.59 -19.46 -2.94
N LEU A 11 5.31 -20.23 -1.89
CA LEU A 11 4.08 -20.09 -1.11
C LEU A 11 3.97 -18.69 -0.50
N TRP A 12 5.02 -18.20 0.17
CA TRP A 12 5.03 -16.86 0.76
C TRP A 12 4.94 -15.76 -0.30
N SER A 13 5.59 -15.93 -1.45
CA SER A 13 5.51 -14.97 -2.56
C SER A 13 4.10 -14.86 -3.13
N ILE A 14 3.38 -15.99 -3.27
CA ILE A 14 1.99 -16.01 -3.74
C ILE A 14 1.09 -15.29 -2.73
N VAL A 15 1.23 -15.59 -1.43
CA VAL A 15 0.44 -14.96 -0.36
C VAL A 15 0.65 -13.45 -0.37
N ILE A 16 1.91 -13.00 -0.38
CA ILE A 16 2.24 -11.56 -0.44
C ILE A 16 1.64 -10.91 -1.69
N SER A 17 1.77 -11.55 -2.86
CA SER A 17 1.25 -11.01 -4.13
C SER A 17 -0.27 -10.89 -4.14
N PHE A 18 -0.98 -11.89 -3.61
CA PHE A 18 -2.45 -11.86 -3.51
C PHE A 18 -2.93 -10.66 -2.68
N PHE A 19 -2.38 -10.49 -1.47
CA PHE A 19 -2.76 -9.38 -0.61
C PHE A 19 -2.33 -8.03 -1.18
N ASN A 20 -1.16 -7.95 -1.80
CA ASN A 20 -0.70 -6.72 -2.43
C ASN A 20 -1.63 -6.31 -3.57
N LEU A 21 -1.91 -7.21 -4.52
CA LEU A 21 -2.81 -6.93 -5.64
C LEU A 21 -4.25 -6.61 -5.17
N GLY A 22 -4.74 -7.30 -4.14
CA GLY A 22 -6.04 -7.00 -3.53
C GLY A 22 -6.10 -5.59 -2.95
N ALA A 23 -5.09 -5.19 -2.17
CA ALA A 23 -4.99 -3.85 -1.61
C ALA A 23 -4.86 -2.78 -2.71
N TRP A 24 -4.06 -3.03 -3.74
CA TRP A 24 -3.91 -2.12 -4.88
C TRP A 24 -5.21 -1.94 -5.66
N SER A 25 -5.96 -3.03 -5.87
CA SER A 25 -7.29 -2.98 -6.52
C SER A 25 -8.25 -2.10 -5.72
N ALA A 26 -8.39 -2.36 -4.42
CA ALA A 26 -9.23 -1.58 -3.54
C ALA A 26 -8.81 -0.10 -3.52
N LEU A 27 -7.50 0.19 -3.43
CA LEU A 27 -6.99 1.55 -3.42
C LEU A 27 -7.32 2.31 -4.72
N TYR A 28 -7.16 1.68 -5.88
CA TYR A 28 -7.43 2.33 -7.16
C TYR A 28 -8.92 2.56 -7.44
N THR A 29 -9.80 1.73 -6.89
CA THR A 29 -11.25 1.96 -6.94
C THR A 29 -11.68 3.01 -5.93
N TYR A 30 -11.18 2.92 -4.70
CA TYR A 30 -11.60 3.77 -3.59
C TYR A 30 -11.10 5.22 -3.71
N THR A 31 -9.85 5.42 -4.15
CA THR A 31 -9.26 6.75 -4.29
C THR A 31 -10.11 7.70 -5.14
N PRO A 32 -10.55 7.35 -6.37
CA PRO A 32 -11.40 8.22 -7.17
C PRO A 32 -12.85 8.33 -6.65
N GLU A 33 -13.33 7.41 -5.82
CA GLU A 33 -14.67 7.51 -5.21
C GLU A 33 -14.72 8.54 -4.07
N LEU A 34 -13.57 8.82 -3.44
CA LEU A 34 -13.47 9.77 -2.33
C LEU A 34 -13.56 11.24 -2.77
N TYR A 35 -13.35 11.51 -4.06
CA TYR A 35 -13.29 12.88 -4.59
C TYR A 35 -14.46 13.17 -5.55
N PRO A 36 -15.15 14.31 -5.40
CA PRO A 36 -16.21 14.70 -6.31
C PRO A 36 -15.69 14.90 -7.74
N THR A 37 -16.57 14.67 -8.72
CA THR A 37 -16.24 14.51 -10.15
C THR A 37 -15.32 15.59 -10.72
N HIS A 38 -15.49 16.84 -10.30
CA HIS A 38 -14.75 17.99 -10.80
C HIS A 38 -13.26 18.04 -10.35
N ILE A 39 -12.92 17.43 -9.20
CA ILE A 39 -11.55 17.38 -8.66
C ILE A 39 -10.97 15.97 -8.61
N ARG A 40 -11.75 14.96 -8.99
CA ARG A 40 -11.35 13.54 -8.93
C ARG A 40 -10.02 13.24 -9.61
N GLY A 41 -9.77 13.87 -10.76
CA GLY A 41 -8.52 13.70 -11.51
C GLY A 41 -7.30 14.25 -10.77
N THR A 42 -7.41 15.46 -10.22
CA THR A 42 -6.31 16.11 -9.48
C THR A 42 -6.10 15.48 -8.11
N GLY A 43 -7.17 15.10 -7.40
CA GLY A 43 -7.11 14.39 -6.12
C GLY A 43 -6.42 13.03 -6.25
N SER A 44 -6.91 12.18 -7.16
CA SER A 44 -6.31 10.87 -7.42
C SER A 44 -4.87 10.98 -7.95
N GLY A 45 -4.61 11.95 -8.83
CA GLY A 45 -3.27 12.18 -9.37
C GLY A 45 -2.26 12.65 -8.32
N THR A 46 -2.68 13.47 -7.37
CA THR A 46 -1.84 13.92 -6.25
C THR A 46 -1.53 12.76 -5.31
N ALA A 47 -2.53 11.96 -4.95
CA ALA A 47 -2.33 10.75 -4.14
C ALA A 47 -1.34 9.77 -4.81
N ALA A 48 -1.49 9.53 -6.12
CA ALA A 48 -0.55 8.71 -6.88
C ALA A 48 0.88 9.30 -6.91
N SER A 49 1.01 10.62 -6.97
CA SER A 49 2.31 11.29 -6.99
C SER A 49 3.06 11.15 -5.66
N ILE A 50 2.35 11.21 -4.53
CA ILE A 50 2.93 10.91 -3.20
C ILE A 50 3.42 9.46 -3.16
N GLY A 51 2.65 8.52 -3.71
CA GLY A 51 3.06 7.12 -3.84
C GLY A 51 4.37 6.95 -4.62
N ARG A 52 4.60 7.76 -5.67
CA ARG A 52 5.87 7.75 -6.41
C ARG A 52 7.05 8.23 -5.57
N VAL A 53 6.86 9.24 -4.71
CA VAL A 53 7.91 9.70 -3.79
C VAL A 53 8.30 8.57 -2.83
N ALA A 54 7.32 7.87 -2.25
CA ALA A 54 7.58 6.69 -1.43
C ALA A 54 8.31 5.59 -2.23
N GLY A 55 7.93 5.37 -3.50
CA GLY A 55 8.58 4.43 -4.41
C GLY A 55 10.03 4.79 -4.79
N ILE A 56 10.41 6.07 -4.70
CA ILE A 56 11.81 6.53 -4.87
C ILE A 56 12.60 6.30 -3.58
N ILE A 57 12.00 6.61 -2.42
CA ILE A 57 12.67 6.51 -1.12
C ILE A 57 12.90 5.05 -0.72
N ALA A 58 11.93 4.17 -0.95
CA ALA A 58 11.97 2.79 -0.46
C ALA A 58 13.19 1.98 -0.97
N PRO A 59 13.52 1.97 -2.28
CA PRO A 59 14.72 1.29 -2.77
C PRO A 59 16.02 1.88 -2.22
N THR A 60 16.08 3.19 -2.00
CA THR A 60 17.27 3.85 -1.42
C THR A 60 17.44 3.55 0.06
N ALA A 61 16.34 3.44 0.81
CA ALA A 61 16.37 3.14 2.24
C ALA A 61 16.59 1.65 2.55
N THR A 62 16.18 0.75 1.65
CA THR A 62 16.22 -0.71 1.89
C THR A 62 17.63 -1.25 2.20
N PRO A 63 18.70 -0.90 1.46
CA PRO A 63 20.06 -1.34 1.79
C PRO A 63 20.55 -0.84 3.15
N LEU A 64 20.17 0.40 3.52
CA LEU A 64 20.53 0.97 4.82
C LEU A 64 19.84 0.20 5.95
N LEU A 65 18.53 -0.07 5.83
CA LEU A 65 17.79 -0.88 6.80
C LEU A 65 18.38 -2.29 6.93
N TYR A 66 18.78 -2.89 5.80
CA TYR A 66 19.43 -4.19 5.79
C TYR A 66 20.77 -4.19 6.51
N ALA A 67 21.58 -3.14 6.35
CA ALA A 67 22.88 -3.03 7.01
C ALA A 67 22.78 -3.02 8.55
N TYR A 68 21.72 -2.44 9.13
CA TYR A 68 21.55 -2.34 10.58
C TYR A 68 20.76 -3.49 11.22
N GLY A 69 19.87 -4.16 10.47
CA GLY A 69 18.98 -5.17 11.04
C GLY A 69 18.71 -6.39 10.15
N GLY A 70 19.55 -6.60 9.13
CA GLY A 70 19.43 -7.72 8.19
C GLY A 70 18.11 -7.71 7.44
N LEU A 71 17.65 -8.90 7.05
CA LEU A 71 16.42 -9.05 6.27
C LEU A 71 15.16 -8.63 7.05
N ALA A 72 15.16 -8.78 8.38
CA ALA A 72 14.00 -8.49 9.20
C ALA A 72 13.62 -7.00 9.17
N ALA A 73 14.60 -6.09 9.26
CA ALA A 73 14.35 -4.65 9.32
C ALA A 73 13.51 -4.09 8.15
N PRO A 74 13.85 -4.29 6.86
CA PRO A 74 13.05 -3.77 5.76
C PRO A 74 11.65 -4.40 5.71
N PHE A 75 11.50 -5.69 6.03
CA PHE A 75 10.19 -6.34 6.10
C PHE A 75 9.33 -5.80 7.26
N THR A 76 9.93 -5.52 8.42
CA THR A 76 9.21 -4.88 9.53
C THR A 76 8.74 -3.48 9.16
N VAL A 77 9.58 -2.66 8.53
CA VAL A 77 9.18 -1.31 8.06
C VAL A 77 8.06 -1.41 7.03
N PHE A 78 8.15 -2.35 6.08
CA PHE A 78 7.11 -2.59 5.08
C PHE A 78 5.77 -3.00 5.72
N ALA A 79 5.81 -3.90 6.70
CA ALA A 79 4.63 -4.36 7.44
C ALA A 79 4.00 -3.21 8.25
N LEU A 80 4.81 -2.41 8.95
CA LEU A 80 4.34 -1.25 9.73
C LEU A 80 3.71 -0.19 8.83
N ALA A 81 4.28 0.06 7.64
CA ALA A 81 3.72 1.01 6.69
C ALA A 81 2.32 0.58 6.19
N HIS A 82 2.13 -0.71 5.87
CA HIS A 82 0.82 -1.25 5.49
C HIS A 82 -0.17 -1.23 6.65
N PHE A 83 0.28 -1.58 7.86
CA PHE A 83 -0.55 -1.54 9.05
C PHE A 83 -1.02 -0.11 9.36
N LEU A 84 -0.13 0.88 9.26
CA LEU A 84 -0.48 2.28 9.42
C LEU A 84 -1.48 2.73 8.35
N GLY A 85 -1.27 2.37 7.09
CA GLY A 85 -2.22 2.65 6.02
C GLY A 85 -3.61 2.05 6.29
N ALA A 86 -3.65 0.78 6.73
CA ALA A 86 -4.89 0.11 7.12
C ALA A 86 -5.58 0.82 8.31
N MET A 87 -4.83 1.24 9.33
CA MET A 87 -5.37 2.01 10.45
C MET A 87 -5.93 3.37 10.02
N VAL A 88 -5.23 4.08 9.15
CA VAL A 88 -5.68 5.38 8.61
C VAL A 88 -7.01 5.19 7.88
N VAL A 89 -7.13 4.18 7.02
CA VAL A 89 -8.39 3.86 6.34
C VAL A 89 -9.46 3.39 7.33
N ALA A 90 -9.11 2.62 8.36
CA ALA A 90 -10.08 2.17 9.36
C ALA A 90 -10.67 3.32 10.21
N VAL A 91 -9.90 4.38 10.45
CA VAL A 91 -10.32 5.53 11.27
C VAL A 91 -10.92 6.67 10.43
N LEU A 92 -10.32 6.97 9.28
CA LEU A 92 -10.67 8.12 8.44
C LEU A 92 -11.36 7.74 7.13
N GLY A 93 -11.45 6.44 6.82
CA GLY A 93 -12.10 5.96 5.61
C GLY A 93 -13.60 6.27 5.63
N ILE A 94 -14.05 6.95 4.58
CA ILE A 94 -15.45 7.21 4.32
C ILE A 94 -16.01 6.04 3.53
N GLU A 95 -17.11 5.44 3.99
CA GLU A 95 -17.83 4.43 3.20
C GLU A 95 -18.47 5.10 1.97
N THR A 96 -18.02 4.66 0.79
CA THR A 96 -18.47 5.17 -0.53
C THR A 96 -19.59 4.32 -1.12
N LYS A 97 -19.83 3.10 -0.61
CA LYS A 97 -20.84 2.19 -1.16
C LYS A 97 -22.24 2.78 -1.11
N GLY A 98 -22.85 2.92 -2.28
CA GLY A 98 -24.25 3.34 -2.42
C GLY A 98 -24.49 4.85 -2.33
N LYS A 99 -23.43 5.67 -2.22
CA LYS A 99 -23.53 7.13 -2.29
C LYS A 99 -23.27 7.62 -3.71
N LYS A 100 -23.97 8.67 -4.13
CA LYS A 100 -23.62 9.36 -5.38
C LYS A 100 -22.34 10.17 -5.15
N LEU A 101 -21.40 10.14 -6.09
CA LEU A 101 -20.14 10.90 -6.01
C LEU A 101 -20.33 12.43 -5.90
N GLU A 102 -21.54 12.92 -6.18
CA GLU A 102 -21.92 14.33 -6.05
C GLU A 102 -22.28 14.72 -4.60
N GLU A 103 -22.50 13.73 -3.73
CA GLU A 103 -22.89 13.87 -2.32
C GLU A 103 -21.72 13.57 -1.36
N ILE A 104 -20.54 13.27 -1.91
CA ILE A 104 -19.25 13.05 -1.22
C ILE A 104 -18.34 14.24 -1.51
#